data_AF-A0A1P8W8Y1-F1
#
_entry.id   AF-A0A1P8W8Y1-F1
#
_cell.length_a   1.000
_cell.length_b   1.000
_cell.length_c   1.000
_cell.angle_alpha   90.00
_cell.angle_beta   90.00
_cell.angle_gamma   90.00
#
_symmetry.space_group_name_H-M   'P 1'
#
loop_
_entity.id
_entity.type
_entity.pdbx_description
1 polymer ?
#
loop_
_entity_poly.entity_id
_entity_poly.type
_entity_poly.pdbx_seq_one_letter_code
_entity_poly.pdbx_strand_id
1 'polypeptide(L)'
;MKLLLLLSILIASHSMTIAADPVPTGDVGLTTKDLTFVADQSDEFNSDSIDQQKWNIDSKDFGPWSWEPENVVQSDGSMHLRMLQKDHQ
;
A
#
# COMPACT_ATOMS: atom_id res chain seq x y z
N MET A 1 -26.46 15.98 66.21
CA MET A 1 -26.25 17.40 65.86
C MET A 1 -25.31 17.45 64.67
N LYS A 2 -25.78 18.05 63.57
CA LYS A 2 -25.03 18.69 62.46
C LYS A 2 -23.98 17.82 61.74
N LEU A 3 -24.30 17.30 60.55
CA LEU A 3 -24.22 17.98 59.24
C LEU A 3 -22.77 18.31 58.86
N LEU A 4 -22.22 17.58 57.89
CA LEU A 4 -21.77 18.13 56.60
C LEU A 4 -21.35 16.99 55.67
N LEU A 5 -22.21 16.63 54.72
CA LEU A 5 -21.79 15.93 53.50
C LEU A 5 -21.05 16.96 52.64
N LEU A 6 -19.73 16.82 52.51
CA LEU A 6 -18.95 17.53 51.51
C LEU A 6 -18.85 16.63 50.27
N LEU A 7 -19.74 16.88 49.31
CA LEU A 7 -19.69 16.28 47.98
C LEU A 7 -18.63 17.01 47.17
N SER A 8 -17.40 16.53 47.22
CA SER A 8 -16.31 17.00 46.35
C SER A 8 -16.56 16.48 44.93
N ILE A 9 -17.13 17.32 44.07
CA ILE A 9 -17.25 17.02 42.64
C ILE A 9 -15.83 17.12 42.04
N LEU A 10 -15.23 15.96 41.79
CA LEU A 10 -13.97 15.83 41.08
C LEU A 10 -14.24 16.06 39.58
N ILE A 11 -13.96 17.26 39.08
CA ILE A 11 -14.01 17.53 37.64
C ILE A 11 -12.75 16.90 37.04
N ALA A 12 -12.89 15.70 36.49
CA ALA A 12 -11.85 15.05 35.71
C ALA A 12 -11.69 15.81 34.38
N SER A 13 -10.65 16.66 34.31
CA SER A 13 -10.19 17.27 33.07
C SER A 13 -9.75 16.17 32.11
N HIS A 14 -10.61 15.79 31.18
CA HIS A 14 -10.23 14.89 30.10
C HIS A 14 -9.40 15.73 29.11
N SER A 15 -8.07 15.61 29.18
CA SER A 15 -7.22 16.07 28.11
C SER A 15 -7.61 15.31 26.85
N MET A 16 -8.24 15.99 25.89
CA MET A 16 -8.44 15.43 24.57
C MET A 16 -7.08 15.36 23.88
N THR A 17 -6.44 14.19 23.94
CA THR A 17 -5.32 13.89 23.05
C THR A 17 -5.89 13.79 21.64
N ILE A 18 -5.76 14.87 20.87
CA ILE A 18 -5.98 14.81 19.43
C ILE A 18 -4.74 14.12 18.86
N ALA A 19 -4.95 13.06 18.05
CA ALA A 19 -3.87 12.42 17.32
C ALA A 19 -3.20 13.48 16.42
N ALA A 20 -1.87 13.51 16.38
CA ALA A 20 -1.15 14.42 15.50
C ALA A 20 -1.57 14.14 14.04
N ASP A 21 -1.71 15.21 13.25
CA ASP A 21 -1.97 15.07 11.82
C ASP A 21 -0.88 14.20 11.18
N PRO A 22 -1.24 13.28 10.27
CA PRO A 22 -0.26 12.43 9.64
C PRO A 22 0.72 13.29 8.84
N VAL A 23 2.00 13.20 9.18
CA VAL A 23 3.08 13.84 8.43
C VAL A 23 3.59 12.86 7.39
N PRO A 24 3.78 13.27 6.13
CA PRO A 24 4.45 12.44 5.13
C PRO A 24 5.81 11.94 5.63
N THR A 25 6.07 10.64 5.52
CA THR A 25 7.35 10.05 5.92
C THR A 25 8.22 9.80 4.69
N GLY A 26 9.54 9.99 4.82
CA GLY A 26 10.51 9.78 3.75
C GLY A 26 10.88 11.06 3.01
N ASP A 27 11.37 10.91 1.78
CA ASP A 27 11.82 12.01 0.93
C ASP A 27 10.62 12.80 0.38
N VAL A 28 10.32 13.92 1.02
CA VAL A 28 9.16 14.77 0.72
C VAL A 28 9.62 16.09 0.14
N GLY A 29 8.87 16.66 -0.81
CA GLY A 29 9.22 17.93 -1.46
C GLY A 29 10.34 17.84 -2.50
N LEU A 30 10.61 16.64 -3.03
CA LEU A 30 11.58 16.43 -4.10
C LEU A 30 11.22 17.22 -5.35
N THR A 31 12.24 17.77 -6.01
CA THR A 31 12.12 18.38 -7.33
C THR A 31 12.57 17.38 -8.40
N THR A 32 12.30 17.67 -9.67
CA THR A 32 12.72 16.81 -10.78
C THR A 32 14.24 16.61 -10.85
N LYS A 33 15.04 17.50 -10.24
CA LYS A 33 16.50 17.36 -10.17
C LYS A 33 16.97 16.33 -9.15
N ASP A 34 16.10 16.00 -8.20
CA ASP A 34 16.37 15.04 -7.12
C ASP A 34 15.91 13.62 -7.52
N LEU A 35 15.21 13.49 -8.66
CA LEU A 35 14.71 12.23 -9.19
C LEU A 35 15.63 11.71 -10.29
N THR A 36 15.97 10.42 -10.20
CA THR A 36 16.73 9.71 -11.25
C THR A 36 15.88 8.59 -11.82
N PHE A 37 15.86 8.47 -13.14
CA PHE A 37 15.19 7.36 -13.81
C PHE A 37 15.95 6.05 -13.60
N VAL A 38 15.25 5.01 -13.16
CA VAL A 38 15.82 3.67 -12.92
C VAL A 38 15.28 2.73 -14.00
N ALA A 39 16.04 2.60 -15.09
CA ALA A 39 15.61 1.88 -16.30
C ALA A 39 15.25 0.40 -16.06
N ASP A 40 15.94 -0.25 -15.12
CA ASP A 40 15.72 -1.66 -14.78
C ASP A 40 14.45 -1.89 -13.95
N GLN A 41 13.85 -0.81 -13.43
CA GLN A 41 12.61 -0.83 -12.64
C GLN A 41 11.49 -0.02 -13.30
N SER A 42 11.67 0.36 -14.56
CA SER A 42 10.72 1.17 -15.32
C SER A 42 10.42 0.50 -16.66
N ASP A 43 9.16 0.50 -17.03
CA ASP A 43 8.68 -0.09 -18.28
C ASP A 43 7.40 0.61 -18.74
N GLU A 44 7.31 0.83 -20.05
CA GLU A 44 6.13 1.41 -20.70
C GLU A 44 5.24 0.32 -21.32
N PHE A 45 5.65 -0.95 -21.25
CA PHE A 45 4.88 -2.10 -21.69
C PHE A 45 4.38 -2.00 -23.15
N ASN A 46 5.24 -1.46 -24.02
CA ASN A 46 4.97 -1.27 -25.45
C ASN A 46 5.51 -2.38 -26.38
N SER A 47 6.20 -3.39 -25.83
CA SER A 47 6.61 -4.60 -26.56
C SER A 47 5.45 -5.59 -26.77
N ASP A 48 5.70 -6.65 -27.54
CA ASP A 48 4.71 -7.72 -27.78
C ASP A 48 4.55 -8.68 -26.57
N SER A 49 5.51 -8.66 -25.65
CA SER A 49 5.54 -9.53 -24.47
C SER A 49 6.22 -8.85 -23.29
N ILE A 50 5.92 -9.33 -22.08
CA ILE A 50 6.57 -8.91 -20.84
C ILE A 50 8.08 -9.20 -20.90
N ASP A 51 8.90 -8.21 -20.53
CA ASP A 51 10.34 -8.39 -20.38
C ASP A 51 10.66 -9.19 -19.11
N GLN A 52 10.84 -10.51 -19.26
CA GLN A 52 11.17 -11.42 -18.15
C GLN A 52 12.61 -11.26 -17.62
N GLN A 53 13.44 -10.42 -18.24
CA GLN A 53 14.73 -10.04 -17.65
C GLN A 53 14.55 -8.99 -16.55
N LYS A 54 13.48 -8.18 -16.62
CA LYS A 54 13.12 -7.17 -15.62
C LYS A 54 12.07 -7.65 -14.63
N TRP A 55 11.05 -8.34 -15.13
CA TRP A 55 9.85 -8.66 -14.36
C TRP A 55 9.71 -10.16 -14.09
N ASN A 56 9.55 -10.54 -12.83
CA ASN A 56 9.16 -11.89 -12.46
C ASN A 56 7.64 -12.02 -12.44
N ILE A 57 7.07 -12.78 -13.38
CA ILE A 57 5.63 -13.06 -13.49
C ILE A 57 5.22 -14.41 -12.87
N ASP A 58 6.18 -15.14 -12.30
CA ASP A 58 6.01 -16.43 -11.64
C ASP A 58 6.60 -16.35 -10.22
N SER A 59 5.97 -15.51 -9.40
CA SER A 59 6.41 -15.30 -8.03
C SER A 59 5.86 -16.38 -7.12
N LYS A 60 6.52 -16.61 -5.98
CA LYS A 60 6.06 -17.61 -5.00
C LYS A 60 4.64 -17.28 -4.51
N ASP A 61 3.79 -18.30 -4.49
CA ASP A 61 2.45 -18.24 -3.92
C ASP A 61 2.42 -17.78 -2.46
N PHE A 62 1.36 -17.03 -2.12
CA PHE A 62 1.07 -16.61 -0.76
C PHE A 62 -0.43 -16.42 -0.53
N GLY A 63 -0.88 -16.70 0.70
CA GLY A 63 -2.30 -16.60 1.04
C GLY A 63 -3.15 -17.66 0.31
N PRO A 64 -4.41 -17.36 -0.02
CA PRO A 64 -5.33 -18.29 -0.69
C PRO A 64 -5.27 -18.22 -2.23
N TRP A 65 -4.24 -17.59 -2.81
CA TRP A 65 -4.08 -17.42 -4.26
C TRP A 65 -2.71 -17.92 -4.73
N SER A 66 -2.68 -18.33 -6.00
CA SER A 66 -1.46 -18.69 -6.70
C SER A 66 -1.16 -17.70 -7.82
N TRP A 67 0.12 -17.44 -8.06
CA TRP A 67 0.58 -16.70 -9.23
C TRP A 67 0.73 -17.64 -10.41
N GLU A 68 0.19 -17.22 -11.55
CA GLU A 68 0.14 -18.04 -12.76
C GLU A 68 0.55 -17.13 -13.92
N PRO A 69 1.66 -17.40 -14.62
CA PRO A 69 2.16 -16.53 -15.69
C PRO A 69 1.13 -16.25 -16.79
N GLU A 70 0.21 -17.17 -17.07
CA GLU A 70 -0.85 -16.99 -18.06
C GLU A 70 -1.87 -15.89 -17.68
N ASN A 71 -1.84 -15.39 -16.45
CA ASN A 71 -2.66 -14.29 -15.99
C ASN A 71 -2.00 -12.92 -16.13
N VAL A 72 -0.77 -12.87 -16.66
CA VAL A 72 -0.05 -11.63 -16.98
C VAL A 72 0.03 -11.49 -18.49
N VAL A 73 -0.56 -10.42 -19.02
CA VAL A 73 -0.59 -10.14 -20.45
C VAL A 73 -0.17 -8.69 -20.68
N GLN A 74 0.56 -8.43 -21.76
CA GLN A 74 0.84 -7.07 -22.20
C GLN A 74 0.06 -6.78 -23.47
N SER A 75 -0.63 -5.64 -23.49
CA SER A 75 -1.39 -5.18 -24.65
C SER A 75 -1.63 -3.68 -24.55
N ASP A 76 -1.71 -3.00 -25.69
CA ASP A 76 -2.07 -1.57 -25.77
C ASP A 76 -1.23 -0.63 -24.88
N GLY A 77 0.07 -0.92 -24.71
CA GLY A 77 0.96 -0.10 -23.88
C GLY A 77 0.74 -0.28 -22.38
N SER A 78 0.23 -1.42 -21.95
CA SER A 78 -0.09 -1.70 -20.55
C SER A 78 0.12 -3.17 -20.18
N MET A 79 0.56 -3.42 -18.95
CA MET A 79 0.54 -4.73 -18.33
C MET A 79 -0.81 -4.97 -17.65
N HIS A 80 -1.46 -6.08 -18.01
CA HIS A 80 -2.72 -6.53 -17.46
C HIS A 80 -2.47 -7.69 -16.50
N LEU A 81 -2.96 -7.57 -15.27
CA LEU A 81 -2.98 -8.63 -14.27
C LEU A 81 -4.42 -9.10 -14.08
N ARG A 82 -4.68 -10.39 -14.32
CA ARG A 82 -6.02 -10.98 -14.20
C ARG A 82 -6.10 -11.90 -12.99
N MET A 83 -7.12 -11.71 -12.16
CA MET A 83 -7.49 -12.68 -11.14
C MET A 83 -8.53 -13.65 -11.73
N LEU A 84 -8.26 -14.96 -11.62
CA LEU A 84 -9.17 -16.02 -12.04
C LEU A 84 -9.57 -16.85 -10.82
N GLN A 85 -10.87 -16.94 -10.52
CA GLN A 85 -11.37 -17.89 -9.54
C GLN A 85 -11.28 -19.31 -10.13
N LYS A 86 -10.57 -20.20 -9.45
CA LYS A 86 -10.50 -21.64 -9.76
C LYS A 86 -11.11 -22.40 -8.58
N ASP A 87 -12.05 -23.29 -8.86
CA ASP A 87 -12.56 -24.23 -7.87
C ASP A 87 -11.63 -25.46 -7.83
N HIS A 88 -11.16 -25.82 -6.64
CA HIS A 88 -10.30 -26.98 -6.44
C HIS A 88 -11.12 -28.12 -5.82
N GLN A 89 -10.92 -29.35 -6.29
CA GLN A 89 -11.59 -30.57 -5.80
C GLN A 89 -10.87 -31.16 -4.59
#